data_AF-A0AAU7V7V1-F1
#
_entry.id   AF-A0AAU7V7V1-F1
#
_cell.length_a   1.000
_cell.length_b   1.000
_cell.length_c   1.000
_cell.angle_alpha   90.00
_cell.angle_beta   90.00
_cell.angle_gamma   90.00
#
_symmetry.space_group_name_H-M   'P 1'
#
loop_
_entity.id
_entity.type
_entity.pdbx_description
1 polymer ?
#
loop_
_entity_poly.entity_id
_entity_poly.type
_entity_poly.pdbx_seq_one_letter_code
_entity_poly.pdbx_strand_id
1 'polypeptide(L)'
;MKDMPVDASPSSPVDEAEATRSGEPAERLLALPVTFNPSNQLRLREAALSFILTPIAFVIMLVAINSLLTWTAVGQPLSSPEGSMGLALAGMLLFRIGSSVTHTSAGIITSAVWTAVGLIVYEILASGVGLGLLFSLAEPVLPGRVTGALALLTPLAWSEFPLLLVTIVAGAVLATRVARHQRRHLAELGTLDRPTASSRQGGGLLVLNLAAAAVVWMSLLELAPKDVSQVAVYGSQALGMVQPELGSVLAAMVGLAMLTVSSGWSLFSSSIVTVVTLIIPSMLIFPVTTSLTGAVATPGAPVATSLALAAPLVGALGIVIVCLTWALHWVQTCRTTEVTVSD
;
A
#
# COMPACT_ATOMS: atom_id res chain seq x y z
N MET A 1 36.04 -11.48 -81.10
CA MET A 1 34.98 -12.40 -80.60
C MET A 1 34.74 -12.02 -79.15
N LYS A 2 33.56 -11.65 -78.66
CA LYS A 2 32.22 -11.51 -79.24
C LYS A 2 31.37 -10.80 -78.17
N ASP A 3 30.76 -9.69 -78.57
CA ASP A 3 29.48 -9.05 -78.20
C ASP A 3 29.09 -8.66 -76.75
N MET A 4 28.42 -7.51 -76.76
CA MET A 4 27.96 -6.52 -75.76
C MET A 4 26.70 -6.90 -74.92
N PRO A 5 26.26 -6.04 -73.97
CA PRO A 5 25.45 -6.38 -72.79
C PRO A 5 23.94 -6.09 -72.95
N VAL A 6 23.13 -6.47 -71.95
CA VAL A 6 21.71 -6.10 -71.82
C VAL A 6 21.46 -5.48 -70.45
N ASP A 7 20.92 -4.26 -70.47
CA ASP A 7 20.56 -3.40 -69.35
C ASP A 7 19.04 -3.40 -69.08
N ALA A 8 18.72 -3.08 -67.82
CA ALA A 8 17.59 -2.30 -67.30
C ALA A 8 16.14 -2.84 -67.19
N SER A 9 15.64 -2.70 -65.95
CA SER A 9 14.25 -2.71 -65.43
C SER A 9 13.53 -1.35 -65.71
N PRO A 10 12.38 -0.95 -65.11
CA PRO A 10 11.07 -1.57 -64.77
C PRO A 10 9.85 -0.73 -65.28
N SER A 11 8.60 -1.22 -65.18
CA SER A 11 7.39 -0.36 -65.05
C SER A 11 6.10 -1.16 -64.70
N SER A 12 5.41 -0.77 -63.62
CA SER A 12 3.95 -0.95 -63.40
C SER A 12 3.24 0.39 -63.76
N PRO A 13 1.92 0.67 -63.52
CA PRO A 13 0.81 -0.08 -62.87
C PRO A 13 -0.61 0.10 -63.53
N VAL A 14 -1.70 -0.36 -62.85
CA VAL A 14 -3.09 0.23 -62.79
C VAL A 14 -3.96 0.15 -64.08
N ASP A 15 -5.28 -0.08 -64.14
CA ASP A 15 -6.41 -0.43 -63.24
C ASP A 15 -7.64 -0.78 -64.12
N GLU A 16 -8.71 -1.34 -63.51
CA GLU A 16 -10.14 -1.18 -63.88
C GLU A 16 -10.69 -1.82 -65.18
N ALA A 17 -11.91 -2.40 -65.28
CA ALA A 17 -13.07 -2.52 -64.40
C ALA A 17 -14.08 -3.55 -64.94
N GLU A 18 -15.03 -3.94 -64.06
CA GLU A 18 -16.44 -4.31 -64.33
C GLU A 18 -16.79 -5.70 -64.90
N ALA A 19 -17.79 -6.45 -64.40
CA ALA A 19 -18.86 -6.18 -63.43
C ALA A 19 -19.60 -7.49 -63.02
N THR A 20 -20.01 -7.57 -61.74
CA THR A 20 -21.32 -8.06 -61.20
C THR A 20 -21.80 -9.50 -61.51
N ARG A 21 -22.51 -10.30 -60.69
CA ARG A 21 -23.33 -10.26 -59.45
C ARG A 21 -23.63 -11.78 -59.23
N SER A 22 -23.81 -12.41 -58.07
CA SER A 22 -24.78 -12.23 -56.98
C SER A 22 -24.70 -13.50 -56.12
N GLY A 23 -24.73 -13.39 -54.79
CA GLY A 23 -24.82 -14.58 -53.93
C GLY A 23 -24.48 -14.33 -52.48
N GLU A 24 -25.38 -13.61 -51.82
CA GLU A 24 -25.62 -13.53 -50.37
C GLU A 24 -24.51 -13.16 -49.35
N PRO A 25 -24.73 -12.05 -48.61
CA PRO A 25 -24.02 -11.63 -47.42
C PRO A 25 -24.82 -12.00 -46.16
N ALA A 26 -24.33 -12.89 -45.29
CA ALA A 26 -24.90 -13.04 -43.93
C ALA A 26 -24.00 -13.82 -42.95
N GLU A 27 -23.19 -14.77 -43.40
CA GLU A 27 -22.51 -15.70 -42.46
C GLU A 27 -21.14 -15.24 -41.97
N ARG A 28 -20.50 -14.25 -42.62
CA ARG A 28 -19.13 -13.84 -42.27
C ARG A 28 -19.01 -12.84 -41.10
N LEU A 29 -20.13 -12.35 -40.54
CA LEU A 29 -20.12 -11.44 -39.39
C LEU A 29 -20.53 -12.09 -38.07
N LEU A 30 -20.90 -13.38 -38.07
CA LEU A 30 -21.32 -14.13 -36.87
C LEU A 30 -20.30 -15.16 -36.37
N ALA A 31 -19.13 -15.23 -36.99
CA ALA A 31 -18.05 -16.11 -36.59
C ALA A 31 -16.73 -15.33 -36.45
N LEU A 32 -16.76 -14.23 -35.70
CA LEU A 32 -15.61 -13.95 -34.84
C LEU A 32 -15.74 -14.93 -33.69
N PRO A 33 -14.97 -16.04 -33.62
CA PRO A 33 -14.80 -16.68 -32.35
C PRO A 33 -14.22 -15.58 -31.45
N VAL A 34 -15.04 -15.06 -30.53
CA VAL A 34 -14.51 -14.49 -29.30
C VAL A 34 -13.79 -15.65 -28.68
N THR A 35 -12.53 -15.84 -29.07
CA THR A 35 -11.62 -16.77 -28.45
C THR A 35 -11.48 -16.23 -27.04
N PHE A 36 -12.34 -16.74 -26.17
CA PHE A 36 -12.38 -16.43 -24.76
C PHE A 36 -11.03 -16.86 -24.22
N ASN A 37 -10.09 -15.92 -24.19
CA ASN A 37 -8.75 -16.20 -23.71
C ASN A 37 -8.86 -16.38 -22.19
N PRO A 38 -8.67 -17.60 -21.65
CA PRO A 38 -8.84 -17.87 -20.22
C PRO A 38 -7.89 -17.01 -19.37
N SER A 39 -6.77 -16.55 -19.94
CA SER A 39 -5.84 -15.63 -19.26
C SER A 39 -6.45 -14.23 -19.04
N ASN A 40 -7.26 -13.71 -19.97
CA ASN A 40 -7.90 -12.40 -19.81
C ASN A 40 -9.01 -12.41 -18.76
N GLN A 41 -9.77 -13.52 -18.67
CA GLN A 41 -10.78 -13.69 -17.62
C GLN A 41 -10.14 -13.75 -16.22
N LEU A 42 -9.01 -14.47 -16.09
CA LEU A 42 -8.28 -14.56 -14.83
C LEU A 42 -7.76 -13.19 -14.39
N ARG A 43 -7.14 -12.44 -15.31
CA ARG A 43 -6.66 -11.06 -15.07
C ARG A 43 -7.78 -10.12 -14.62
N LEU A 44 -8.94 -10.20 -15.27
CA LEU A 44 -10.09 -9.33 -14.96
C LEU A 44 -10.74 -9.70 -13.62
N ARG A 45 -10.86 -11.00 -13.33
CA ARG A 45 -11.35 -11.50 -12.04
C ARG A 45 -10.45 -11.05 -10.89
N GLU A 46 -9.14 -11.14 -11.06
CA GLU A 46 -8.18 -10.74 -10.04
C GLU A 46 -8.14 -9.23 -9.84
N ALA A 47 -8.22 -8.46 -10.93
CA ALA A 47 -8.38 -7.01 -10.84
C ALA A 47 -9.65 -6.62 -10.08
N ALA A 48 -10.80 -7.23 -10.42
CA ALA A 48 -12.07 -7.00 -9.74
C ALA A 48 -12.01 -7.39 -8.24
N LEU A 49 -11.42 -8.54 -7.93
CA LEU A 49 -11.24 -8.98 -6.55
C LEU A 49 -10.36 -8.00 -5.77
N SER A 50 -9.23 -7.57 -6.33
CA SER A 50 -8.37 -6.58 -5.69
C SER A 50 -9.09 -5.24 -5.48
N PHE A 51 -9.88 -4.81 -6.46
CA PHE A 51 -10.64 -3.56 -6.37
C PHE A 51 -11.68 -3.59 -5.24
N ILE A 52 -12.35 -4.72 -5.01
CA ILE A 52 -13.35 -4.88 -3.93
C ILE A 52 -12.66 -5.08 -2.58
N LEU A 53 -11.60 -5.89 -2.53
CA LEU A 53 -11.00 -6.32 -1.28
C LEU A 53 -10.13 -5.24 -0.64
N THR A 54 -9.52 -4.37 -1.42
CA THR A 54 -8.64 -3.30 -0.92
C THR A 54 -9.36 -2.33 0.04
N PRO A 55 -10.51 -1.73 -0.30
CA PRO A 55 -11.21 -0.85 0.63
C PRO A 55 -11.67 -1.60 1.89
N ILE A 56 -12.10 -2.86 1.76
CA ILE A 56 -12.47 -3.69 2.91
C ILE A 56 -11.27 -3.90 3.85
N ALA A 57 -10.11 -4.22 3.31
CA ALA A 57 -8.89 -4.42 4.10
C ALA A 57 -8.49 -3.16 4.88
N PHE A 58 -8.56 -1.98 4.23
CA PHE A 58 -8.23 -0.72 4.89
C PHE A 58 -9.26 -0.30 5.94
N VAL A 59 -10.55 -0.54 5.70
CA VAL A 59 -11.60 -0.29 6.71
C VAL A 59 -11.42 -1.20 7.92
N ILE A 60 -11.17 -2.50 7.71
CA ILE A 60 -10.90 -3.44 8.81
C ILE A 60 -9.66 -3.00 9.60
N MET A 61 -8.59 -2.62 8.90
CA MET A 61 -7.36 -2.12 9.54
C MET A 61 -7.64 -0.87 10.38
N LEU A 62 -8.38 0.10 9.83
CA LEU A 62 -8.73 1.33 10.52
C LEU A 62 -9.57 1.07 11.78
N VAL A 63 -10.58 0.21 11.68
CA VAL A 63 -11.41 -0.20 12.82
C VAL A 63 -10.56 -0.89 13.88
N ALA A 64 -9.65 -1.77 13.47
CA ALA A 64 -8.76 -2.49 14.37
C ALA A 64 -7.81 -1.57 15.14
N ILE A 65 -7.18 -0.61 14.45
CA ILE A 65 -6.33 0.42 15.08
C ILE A 65 -7.16 1.26 16.04
N ASN A 66 -8.35 1.72 15.62
CA ASN A 66 -9.22 2.50 16.46
C ASN A 66 -9.57 1.75 17.77
N SER A 67 -9.91 0.47 17.68
CA SER A 67 -10.14 -0.37 18.86
C SER A 67 -8.90 -0.48 19.75
N LEU A 68 -7.70 -0.65 19.18
CA LEU A 68 -6.47 -0.69 19.99
C LEU A 68 -6.22 0.63 20.70
N LEU A 69 -6.39 1.76 20.01
CA LEU A 69 -6.20 3.10 20.59
C LEU A 69 -7.24 3.39 21.68
N THR A 70 -8.51 3.05 21.46
CA THR A 70 -9.57 3.29 22.46
C THR A 70 -9.34 2.49 23.72
N TRP A 71 -9.01 1.20 23.61
CA TRP A 71 -8.71 0.35 24.76
C TRP A 71 -7.46 0.82 25.50
N THR A 72 -6.41 1.17 24.76
CA THR A 72 -5.15 1.68 25.34
C THR A 72 -5.40 2.98 26.09
N ALA A 73 -6.19 3.89 25.54
CA ALA A 73 -6.49 5.19 26.14
C ALA A 73 -7.30 5.09 27.44
N VAL A 74 -8.08 4.02 27.62
CA VAL A 74 -8.81 3.72 28.87
C VAL A 74 -7.92 2.98 29.89
N GLY A 75 -6.63 2.77 29.58
CA GLY A 75 -5.68 2.12 30.47
C GLY A 75 -5.83 0.60 30.49
N GLN A 76 -6.29 0.00 29.39
CA GLN A 76 -6.25 -1.46 29.18
C GLN A 76 -4.99 -1.87 28.40
N PRO A 77 -4.43 -3.07 28.65
CA PRO A 77 -3.25 -3.54 27.94
C PRO A 77 -3.53 -3.66 26.44
N LEU A 78 -2.49 -3.44 25.62
CA LEU A 78 -2.56 -3.41 24.15
C LEU A 78 -2.94 -4.74 23.49
N SER A 79 -3.09 -5.81 24.27
CA SER A 79 -3.46 -7.14 23.82
C SER A 79 -4.96 -7.28 23.51
N SER A 80 -5.65 -6.23 23.04
CA SER A 80 -7.06 -6.34 22.67
C SER A 80 -7.23 -7.42 21.59
N PRO A 81 -8.00 -8.50 21.87
CA PRO A 81 -8.18 -9.59 20.91
C PRO A 81 -8.82 -9.12 19.60
N GLU A 82 -9.75 -8.16 19.70
CA GLU A 82 -10.50 -7.62 18.56
C GLU A 82 -9.58 -6.83 17.62
N GLY A 83 -8.75 -5.95 18.17
CA GLY A 83 -7.83 -5.12 17.42
C GLY A 83 -6.69 -5.93 16.79
N SER A 84 -6.09 -6.84 17.54
CA SER A 84 -5.01 -7.70 17.02
C SER A 84 -5.51 -8.66 15.93
N MET A 85 -6.69 -9.28 16.11
CA MET A 85 -7.32 -10.13 15.10
C MET A 85 -7.72 -9.33 13.87
N GLY A 86 -8.26 -8.12 14.04
CA GLY A 86 -8.60 -7.23 12.93
C GLY A 86 -7.37 -6.84 12.09
N LEU A 87 -6.25 -6.51 12.74
CA LEU A 87 -4.98 -6.25 12.04
C LEU A 87 -4.44 -7.47 11.30
N ALA A 88 -4.54 -8.65 11.92
CA ALA A 88 -4.13 -9.90 11.27
C ALA A 88 -4.99 -10.19 10.03
N LEU A 89 -6.32 -10.05 10.13
CA LEU A 89 -7.24 -10.21 9.00
C LEU A 89 -6.95 -9.20 7.89
N ALA A 90 -6.78 -7.92 8.23
CA ALA A 90 -6.41 -6.89 7.25
C ALA A 90 -5.08 -7.23 6.54
N GLY A 91 -4.07 -7.66 7.30
CA GLY A 91 -2.80 -8.12 6.75
C GLY A 91 -2.94 -9.32 5.81
N MET A 92 -3.77 -10.32 6.16
CA MET A 92 -4.06 -11.45 5.28
C MET A 92 -4.75 -11.02 3.98
N LEU A 93 -5.70 -10.08 4.05
CA LEU A 93 -6.36 -9.53 2.86
C LEU A 93 -5.37 -8.75 1.99
N LEU A 94 -4.53 -7.89 2.59
CA LEU A 94 -3.49 -7.14 1.87
C LEU A 94 -2.45 -8.07 1.25
N PHE A 95 -2.07 -9.15 1.93
CA PHE A 95 -1.21 -10.18 1.38
C PHE A 95 -1.86 -10.86 0.17
N ARG A 96 -3.16 -11.18 0.27
CA ARG A 96 -3.91 -11.76 -0.86
C ARG A 96 -4.02 -10.79 -2.03
N ILE A 97 -4.28 -9.51 -1.78
CA ILE A 97 -4.27 -8.45 -2.81
C ILE A 97 -2.87 -8.34 -3.44
N GLY A 98 -1.82 -8.38 -2.62
CA GLY A 98 -0.44 -8.39 -3.09
C GLY A 98 -0.12 -9.60 -3.97
N SER A 99 -0.70 -10.77 -3.64
CA SER A 99 -0.52 -11.98 -4.45
C SER A 99 -1.19 -11.92 -5.83
N SER A 100 -2.21 -11.06 -6.06
CA SER A 100 -2.79 -10.90 -7.41
C SER A 100 -1.84 -10.21 -8.39
N VAL A 101 -0.73 -9.67 -7.87
CA VAL A 101 0.30 -9.02 -8.68
C VAL A 101 1.05 -10.00 -9.59
N THR A 102 0.98 -11.30 -9.30
CA THR A 102 1.53 -12.37 -10.16
C THR A 102 0.95 -12.35 -11.57
N HIS A 103 -0.35 -12.05 -11.72
CA HIS A 103 -1.02 -12.09 -13.01
C HIS A 103 -1.31 -10.69 -13.57
N THR A 104 -1.47 -9.67 -12.73
CA THR A 104 -1.71 -8.28 -13.14
C THR A 104 -1.13 -7.28 -12.16
N SER A 105 -0.60 -6.14 -12.59
CA SER A 105 -0.26 -5.05 -11.65
C SER A 105 -1.47 -4.36 -11.01
N ALA A 106 -2.67 -4.93 -11.11
CA ALA A 106 -3.90 -4.34 -10.64
C ALA A 106 -3.87 -4.14 -9.11
N GLY A 107 -3.41 -5.12 -8.33
CA GLY A 107 -3.45 -5.04 -6.85
C GLY A 107 -2.73 -3.82 -6.25
N ILE A 108 -1.55 -3.46 -6.76
CA ILE A 108 -0.80 -2.27 -6.30
C ILE A 108 -1.50 -0.99 -6.77
N ILE A 109 -2.03 -0.96 -7.99
CA ILE A 109 -2.71 0.21 -8.55
C ILE A 109 -4.04 0.45 -7.83
N THR A 110 -4.84 -0.60 -7.59
CA THR A 110 -6.11 -0.50 -6.85
C THR A 110 -5.85 -0.03 -5.43
N SER A 111 -4.79 -0.51 -4.79
CA SER A 111 -4.36 -0.02 -3.47
C SER A 111 -4.03 1.48 -3.50
N ALA A 112 -3.33 1.95 -4.54
CA ALA A 112 -2.99 3.36 -4.69
C ALA A 112 -4.25 4.23 -4.90
N VAL A 113 -5.18 3.78 -5.73
CA VAL A 113 -6.44 4.48 -5.97
C VAL A 113 -7.27 4.56 -4.69
N TRP A 114 -7.46 3.45 -3.99
CA TRP A 114 -8.30 3.41 -2.79
C TRP A 114 -7.70 4.17 -1.61
N THR A 115 -6.38 4.17 -1.44
CA THR A 115 -5.74 5.00 -0.41
C THR A 115 -5.87 6.49 -0.72
N ALA A 116 -5.73 6.90 -1.99
CA ALA A 116 -5.95 8.29 -2.38
C ALA A 116 -7.42 8.72 -2.20
N VAL A 117 -8.38 7.88 -2.59
CA VAL A 117 -9.81 8.12 -2.34
C VAL A 117 -10.08 8.22 -0.84
N GLY A 118 -9.52 7.32 -0.03
CA GLY A 118 -9.65 7.34 1.42
C GLY A 118 -9.12 8.64 2.04
N LEU A 119 -7.96 9.13 1.58
CA LEU A 119 -7.40 10.41 2.01
C LEU A 119 -8.33 11.59 1.64
N ILE A 120 -8.83 11.63 0.40
CA ILE A 120 -9.75 12.69 -0.03
C ILE A 120 -11.02 12.69 0.84
N VAL A 121 -11.60 11.51 1.08
CA VAL A 121 -12.79 11.37 1.95
C VAL A 121 -12.47 11.82 3.38
N TYR A 122 -11.30 11.47 3.92
CA TYR A 122 -10.85 11.93 5.23
C TYR A 122 -10.75 13.46 5.31
N GLU A 123 -10.10 14.12 4.34
CA GLU A 123 -9.96 15.58 4.29
C GLU A 123 -11.32 16.30 4.16
N ILE A 124 -12.23 15.76 3.35
CA ILE A 124 -13.60 16.30 3.20
C ILE A 124 -14.37 16.21 4.52
N LEU A 125 -14.20 15.11 5.25
CA LEU A 125 -14.83 14.89 6.54
C LEU A 125 -14.20 15.76 7.64
N ALA A 126 -12.87 15.89 7.66
CA ALA A 126 -12.12 16.67 8.64
C ALA A 126 -12.31 18.19 8.49
N SER A 127 -12.43 18.68 7.25
CA SER A 127 -12.66 20.11 6.95
C SER A 127 -14.07 20.60 7.27
N GLY A 128 -14.98 19.72 7.72
CA GLY A 128 -16.38 20.07 8.04
C GLY A 128 -17.26 20.39 6.82
N VAL A 129 -16.67 20.49 5.61
CA VAL A 129 -17.38 20.78 4.35
C VAL A 129 -18.25 19.58 3.91
N GLY A 130 -17.83 18.35 4.22
CA GLY A 130 -18.56 17.13 3.88
C GLY A 130 -19.91 16.95 4.59
N LEU A 131 -20.11 17.59 5.76
CA LEU A 131 -21.35 17.49 6.53
C LEU A 131 -22.53 18.20 5.85
N GLY A 132 -22.27 19.30 5.14
CA GLY A 132 -23.30 20.05 4.42
C GLY A 132 -23.83 19.33 3.17
N LEU A 133 -23.04 18.45 2.56
CA LEU A 133 -23.41 17.75 1.32
C LEU A 133 -23.95 16.32 1.56
N LEU A 134 -23.51 15.62 2.62
CA LEU A 134 -23.94 14.24 2.90
C LEU A 134 -25.09 14.13 3.92
N PHE A 135 -25.25 15.09 4.83
CA PHE A 135 -26.24 15.00 5.91
C PHE A 135 -26.89 16.36 6.21
N SER A 136 -27.73 16.83 5.30
CA SER A 136 -28.67 17.94 5.56
C SER A 136 -29.82 17.57 6.53
N LEU A 137 -29.63 16.59 7.43
CA LEU A 137 -30.62 16.13 8.43
C LEU A 137 -30.01 15.69 9.78
N ALA A 138 -28.73 15.97 10.08
CA ALA A 138 -28.17 15.66 11.40
C ALA A 138 -28.04 16.93 12.26
N GLU A 139 -28.69 16.89 13.41
CA GLU A 139 -28.75 17.91 14.48
C GLU A 139 -27.39 18.55 14.84
N PRO A 140 -27.40 19.77 15.43
CA PRO A 140 -26.19 20.51 15.76
C PRO A 140 -25.25 19.67 16.62
N VAL A 141 -24.05 19.45 16.08
CA VAL A 141 -22.93 18.80 16.76
C VAL A 141 -22.63 19.58 18.03
N LEU A 142 -23.08 19.05 19.18
CA LEU A 142 -22.57 19.46 20.47
C LEU A 142 -21.06 19.19 20.49
N PRO A 143 -20.23 20.10 21.04
CA PRO A 143 -18.82 19.84 21.24
C PRO A 143 -18.65 18.61 22.14
N GLY A 144 -18.18 17.50 21.58
CA GLY A 144 -17.91 16.25 22.30
C GLY A 144 -18.75 15.02 21.91
N ARG A 145 -19.57 15.07 20.86
CA ARG A 145 -20.18 13.87 20.28
C ARG A 145 -20.02 13.82 18.76
N VAL A 146 -18.91 13.24 18.32
CA VAL A 146 -18.80 12.74 16.94
C VAL A 146 -19.65 11.46 16.80
N THR A 147 -20.60 11.44 15.87
CA THR A 147 -21.43 10.26 15.54
C THR A 147 -21.04 9.68 14.17
N GLY A 148 -21.15 8.35 14.04
CA GLY A 148 -20.94 7.65 12.76
C GLY A 148 -19.48 7.46 12.34
N ALA A 149 -19.21 7.47 11.04
CA ALA A 149 -17.90 7.14 10.46
C ALA A 149 -16.77 8.09 10.90
N LEU A 150 -17.07 9.34 11.23
CA LEU A 150 -16.09 10.30 11.72
C LEU A 150 -15.53 9.89 13.09
N ALA A 151 -16.32 9.17 13.91
CA ALA A 151 -15.90 8.70 15.23
C ALA A 151 -14.83 7.59 15.16
N LEU A 152 -14.74 6.88 14.03
CA LEU A 152 -13.68 5.90 13.76
C LEU A 152 -12.35 6.57 13.40
N LEU A 153 -12.39 7.81 12.92
CA LEU A 153 -11.23 8.56 12.43
C LEU A 153 -10.69 9.54 13.49
N THR A 154 -11.56 10.04 14.37
CA THR A 154 -11.18 11.04 15.39
C THR A 154 -9.97 10.58 16.23
N PRO A 155 -9.92 9.33 16.72
CA PRO A 155 -8.80 8.89 17.55
C PRO A 155 -7.48 8.73 16.79
N LEU A 156 -7.51 8.72 15.45
CA LEU A 156 -6.34 8.65 14.59
C LEU A 156 -5.88 10.01 14.06
N ALA A 157 -6.64 11.09 14.28
CA ALA A 157 -6.37 12.40 13.66
C ALA A 157 -4.97 12.94 13.99
N TRP A 158 -4.47 12.72 15.21
CA TRP A 158 -3.11 13.13 15.62
C TRP A 158 -1.98 12.43 14.84
N SER A 159 -2.26 11.29 14.19
CA SER A 159 -1.26 10.49 13.49
C SER A 159 -1.23 10.73 11.98
N GLU A 160 -2.23 11.43 11.44
CA GLU A 160 -2.48 11.57 10.00
C GLU A 160 -2.36 10.25 9.23
N PHE A 161 -2.89 9.18 9.82
CA PHE A 161 -2.73 7.81 9.33
C PHE A 161 -3.07 7.62 7.84
N PRO A 162 -4.16 8.20 7.29
CA PRO A 162 -4.45 8.09 5.86
C PRO A 162 -3.33 8.65 4.97
N LEU A 163 -2.66 9.73 5.39
CA LEU A 163 -1.55 10.34 4.66
C LEU A 163 -0.30 9.44 4.67
N LEU A 164 0.02 8.87 5.84
CA LEU A 164 1.12 7.90 5.97
C LEU A 164 0.87 6.65 5.10
N LEU A 165 -0.38 6.18 5.05
CA LEU A 165 -0.80 5.03 4.25
C LEU A 165 -0.65 5.31 2.75
N VAL A 166 -1.10 6.48 2.27
CA VAL A 166 -0.89 6.91 0.86
C VAL A 166 0.59 6.96 0.54
N THR A 167 1.42 7.45 1.46
CA THR A 167 2.88 7.54 1.27
C THR A 167 3.51 6.16 1.08
N ILE A 168 3.12 5.17 1.90
CA ILE A 168 3.57 3.78 1.78
C ILE A 168 3.21 3.20 0.41
N VAL A 169 1.96 3.38 -0.02
CA VAL A 169 1.50 2.82 -1.30
C VAL A 169 2.13 3.53 -2.48
N ALA A 170 2.30 4.86 -2.43
CA ALA A 170 3.01 5.63 -3.44
C ALA A 170 4.48 5.17 -3.55
N GLY A 171 5.14 4.94 -2.41
CA GLY A 171 6.48 4.38 -2.35
C GLY A 171 6.57 2.97 -2.95
N ALA A 172 5.58 2.11 -2.70
CA ALA A 172 5.49 0.79 -3.32
C ALA A 172 5.31 0.87 -4.85
N VAL A 173 4.48 1.79 -5.35
CA VAL A 173 4.35 2.06 -6.79
C VAL A 173 5.70 2.50 -7.39
N LEU A 174 6.43 3.39 -6.72
CA LEU A 174 7.76 3.82 -7.15
C LEU A 174 8.76 2.66 -7.13
N ALA A 175 8.74 1.81 -6.10
CA ALA A 175 9.57 0.62 -6.03
C ALA A 175 9.33 -0.34 -7.22
N THR A 176 8.07 -0.52 -7.65
CA THR A 176 7.79 -1.32 -8.88
C THR A 176 8.45 -0.72 -10.11
N ARG A 177 8.47 0.62 -10.24
CA ARG A 177 9.07 1.32 -11.39
C ARG A 177 10.58 1.21 -11.36
N VAL A 178 11.20 1.42 -10.20
CA VAL A 178 12.64 1.29 -9.99
C VAL A 178 13.11 -0.13 -10.32
N ALA A 179 12.45 -1.15 -9.77
CA ALA A 179 12.78 -2.55 -10.03
C ALA A 179 12.67 -2.91 -11.52
N ARG A 180 11.66 -2.37 -12.22
CA ARG A 180 11.51 -2.55 -13.68
C ARG A 180 12.60 -1.85 -14.47
N HIS A 181 12.97 -0.63 -14.09
CA HIS A 181 14.00 0.13 -14.77
C HIS A 181 15.37 -0.55 -14.67
N GLN A 182 15.74 -1.01 -13.48
CA GLN A 182 16.99 -1.75 -13.25
C GLN A 182 17.09 -3.00 -14.10
N ARG A 183 16.00 -3.77 -14.21
CA ARG A 183 15.98 -4.99 -15.03
C ARG A 183 16.20 -4.71 -16.50
N ARG A 184 15.58 -3.66 -17.04
CA ARG A 184 15.80 -3.23 -18.43
C ARG A 184 17.27 -2.87 -18.65
N HIS A 185 17.85 -2.09 -17.74
CA HIS A 185 19.25 -1.70 -17.80
C HIS A 185 20.21 -2.91 -17.70
N LEU A 186 19.90 -3.91 -16.87
CA LEU A 186 20.71 -5.13 -16.75
C LEU A 186 20.60 -6.05 -17.97
N ALA A 187 19.42 -6.08 -18.61
CA ALA A 187 19.18 -6.80 -19.86
C ALA A 187 19.94 -6.15 -21.03
N GLU A 188 19.91 -4.81 -21.14
CA GLU A 188 20.69 -4.05 -22.13
C GLU A 188 22.20 -4.28 -22.00
N LEU A 189 22.69 -4.49 -20.78
CA LEU A 189 24.09 -4.79 -20.51
C LEU A 189 24.48 -6.27 -20.77
N GLY A 190 23.52 -7.15 -21.07
CA GLY A 190 23.78 -8.59 -21.23
C GLY A 190 24.29 -9.27 -19.95
N THR A 191 24.03 -8.68 -18.78
CA THR A 191 24.60 -9.11 -17.48
C THR A 191 23.61 -9.83 -16.57
N LEU A 192 22.43 -10.23 -17.09
CA LEU A 192 21.39 -10.93 -16.32
C LEU A 192 21.93 -12.19 -15.59
N ASP A 193 22.96 -12.82 -16.14
CA ASP A 193 23.59 -14.04 -15.58
C ASP A 193 24.77 -13.81 -14.63
N ARG A 194 25.24 -12.57 -14.43
CA ARG A 194 26.34 -12.34 -13.50
C ARG A 194 25.78 -12.22 -12.07
N PRO A 195 26.10 -13.14 -11.14
CA PRO A 195 25.83 -12.93 -9.73
C PRO A 195 26.73 -11.78 -9.28
N THR A 196 26.20 -10.56 -9.35
CA THR A 196 26.93 -9.35 -8.97
C THR A 196 27.32 -9.48 -7.50
N ALA A 197 28.54 -9.05 -7.18
CA ALA A 197 29.11 -9.01 -5.83
C ALA A 197 28.23 -8.15 -4.90
N SER A 198 27.15 -8.75 -4.38
CA SER A 198 25.99 -8.05 -3.78
C SER A 198 26.12 -7.78 -2.28
N SER A 199 27.20 -8.26 -1.65
CA SER A 199 27.37 -8.18 -0.19
C SER A 199 27.53 -6.75 0.33
N ARG A 200 28.27 -5.88 -0.37
CA ARG A 200 28.48 -4.47 0.07
C ARG A 200 27.25 -3.59 -0.12
N GLN A 201 26.46 -3.81 -1.17
CA GLN A 201 25.24 -3.05 -1.43
C GLN A 201 24.09 -3.49 -0.50
N GLY A 202 24.03 -4.76 -0.11
CA GLY A 202 23.05 -5.27 0.86
C GLY A 202 23.22 -4.67 2.26
N GLY A 203 24.46 -4.53 2.74
CA GLY A 203 24.75 -3.94 4.04
C GLY A 203 24.39 -2.46 4.15
N GLY A 204 24.69 -1.65 3.13
CA GLY A 204 24.34 -0.23 3.11
C GLY A 204 22.83 0.02 3.15
N LEU A 205 22.06 -0.77 2.40
CA LEU A 205 20.59 -0.70 2.40
C LEU A 205 19.98 -1.10 3.74
N LEU A 206 20.58 -2.09 4.44
CA LEU A 206 20.15 -2.46 5.79
C LEU A 206 20.31 -1.30 6.78
N VAL A 207 21.46 -0.65 6.80
CA VAL A 207 21.72 0.49 7.70
C VAL A 207 20.77 1.65 7.40
N LEU A 208 20.56 1.96 6.11
CA LEU A 208 19.63 3.00 5.69
C LEU A 208 18.20 2.69 6.14
N ASN A 209 17.75 1.44 5.97
CA ASN A 209 16.41 1.04 6.38
C ASN A 209 16.25 1.05 7.91
N LEU A 210 17.28 0.67 8.66
CA LEU A 210 17.26 0.79 10.13
C LEU A 210 17.11 2.24 10.58
N ALA A 211 17.86 3.15 9.96
CA ALA A 211 17.73 4.59 10.23
C ALA A 211 16.32 5.11 9.87
N ALA A 212 15.79 4.71 8.72
CA ALA A 212 14.44 5.08 8.29
C ALA A 212 13.36 4.56 9.27
N ALA A 213 13.49 3.32 9.75
CA ALA A 213 12.59 2.75 10.75
C ALA A 213 12.68 3.48 12.10
N ALA A 214 13.89 3.88 12.52
CA ALA A 214 14.07 4.69 13.72
C ALA A 214 13.40 6.07 13.58
N VAL A 215 13.52 6.72 12.42
CA VAL A 215 12.83 7.99 12.12
C VAL A 215 11.32 7.83 12.23
N VAL A 216 10.75 6.75 11.69
CA VAL A 216 9.30 6.47 11.80
C VAL A 216 8.86 6.35 13.25
N TRP A 217 9.59 5.58 14.06
CA TRP A 217 9.30 5.45 15.49
C TRP A 217 9.37 6.80 16.21
N MET A 218 10.48 7.52 16.07
CA MET A 218 10.67 8.81 16.75
C MET A 218 9.58 9.81 16.37
N SER A 219 9.26 9.89 15.08
CA SER A 219 8.22 10.79 14.57
C SER A 219 6.83 10.46 15.13
N LEU A 220 6.48 9.17 15.19
CA LEU A 220 5.18 8.74 15.74
C LEU A 220 5.10 8.86 17.26
N LEU A 221 6.23 8.72 17.97
CA LEU A 221 6.31 8.97 19.41
C LEU A 221 6.17 10.46 19.75
N GLU A 222 6.68 11.35 18.90
CA GLU A 222 6.52 12.79 19.03
C GLU A 222 5.07 13.23 18.77
N LEU A 223 4.44 12.66 17.74
CA LEU A 223 3.04 12.91 17.39
C LEU A 223 2.06 12.35 18.42
N ALA A 224 2.42 11.29 19.13
CA ALA A 224 1.53 10.60 20.04
C ALA A 224 1.09 11.47 21.22
N PRO A 225 -0.20 11.44 21.59
CA PRO A 225 -0.69 12.10 22.79
C PRO A 225 0.09 11.65 24.03
N LYS A 226 0.57 12.62 24.80
CA LYS A 226 1.36 12.37 26.01
C LYS A 226 0.47 12.21 27.25
N ASP A 227 -0.74 12.77 27.21
CA ASP A 227 -1.70 12.73 28.30
C ASP A 227 -3.04 12.15 27.83
N VAL A 228 -3.57 11.20 28.61
CA VAL A 228 -4.88 10.58 28.40
C VAL A 228 -5.92 11.04 29.44
N SER A 229 -5.61 12.06 30.25
CA SER A 229 -6.52 12.56 31.28
C SER A 229 -7.88 13.03 30.73
N GLN A 230 -7.87 13.61 29.52
CA GLN A 230 -9.06 14.10 28.84
C GLN A 230 -9.95 12.96 28.27
N VAL A 231 -9.42 11.73 28.17
CA VAL A 231 -10.17 10.57 27.69
C VAL A 231 -11.29 10.20 28.67
N ALA A 232 -11.11 10.45 29.96
CA ALA A 232 -12.16 10.25 30.96
C ALA A 232 -13.38 11.19 30.76
N VAL A 233 -13.18 12.34 30.09
CA VAL A 233 -14.21 13.37 29.90
C VAL A 233 -14.83 13.29 28.49
N TYR A 234 -14.00 13.18 27.45
CA TYR A 234 -14.43 13.22 26.05
C TYR A 234 -14.37 11.86 25.34
N GLY A 235 -14.02 10.78 26.06
CA GLY A 235 -13.80 9.47 25.48
C GLY A 235 -12.59 9.44 24.53
N SER A 236 -12.54 8.47 23.62
CA SER A 236 -11.44 8.32 22.66
C SER A 236 -11.30 9.50 21.69
N GLN A 237 -12.32 10.36 21.59
CA GLN A 237 -12.30 11.58 20.78
C GLN A 237 -11.27 12.58 21.31
N ALA A 238 -10.92 12.52 22.60
CA ALA A 238 -9.87 13.35 23.20
C ALA A 238 -8.51 13.19 22.48
N LEU A 239 -8.22 12.00 21.96
CA LEU A 239 -6.97 11.73 21.24
C LEU A 239 -6.84 12.56 19.96
N GLY A 240 -7.97 12.89 19.32
CA GLY A 240 -8.01 13.69 18.10
C GLY A 240 -7.91 15.19 18.33
N MET A 241 -7.92 15.65 19.59
CA MET A 241 -7.76 17.08 19.92
C MET A 241 -6.30 17.53 19.87
N VAL A 242 -5.36 16.58 19.84
CA VAL A 242 -3.93 16.85 19.71
C VAL A 242 -3.65 17.16 18.24
N GLN A 243 -3.20 18.37 17.96
CA GLN A 243 -2.83 18.78 16.61
C GLN A 243 -1.48 18.15 16.21
N PRO A 244 -1.39 17.50 15.04
CA PRO A 244 -0.14 16.93 14.57
C PRO A 244 0.87 18.01 14.21
N GLU A 245 2.12 17.86 14.66
CA GLU A 245 3.22 18.71 14.22
C GLU A 245 3.66 18.32 12.80
N LEU A 246 3.55 19.26 11.86
CA LEU A 246 3.86 19.04 10.44
C LEU A 246 5.26 18.45 10.22
N GLY A 247 6.25 18.88 11.02
CA GLY A 247 7.64 18.41 10.92
C GLY A 247 7.76 16.90 11.16
N SER A 248 7.15 16.39 12.24
CA SER A 248 7.18 14.97 12.58
C SER A 248 6.36 14.14 11.59
N VAL A 249 5.23 14.66 11.09
CA VAL A 249 4.47 13.98 10.00
C VAL A 249 5.33 13.81 8.75
N LEU A 250 6.00 14.89 8.31
CA LEU A 250 6.88 14.84 7.13
C LEU A 250 8.06 13.89 7.34
N ALA A 251 8.66 13.87 8.53
CA ALA A 251 9.74 12.94 8.87
C ALA A 251 9.26 11.48 8.81
N ALA A 252 8.08 11.18 9.36
CA ALA A 252 7.47 9.86 9.25
C ALA A 252 7.22 9.45 7.79
N MET A 253 6.68 10.37 6.98
CA MET A 253 6.46 10.14 5.54
C MET A 253 7.78 9.81 4.82
N VAL A 254 8.84 10.57 5.07
CA VAL A 254 10.16 10.32 4.47
C VAL A 254 10.70 8.95 4.88
N GLY A 255 10.61 8.59 6.16
CA GLY A 255 11.03 7.27 6.66
C GLY A 255 10.26 6.11 6.02
N LEU A 256 8.92 6.22 5.94
CA LEU A 256 8.07 5.22 5.29
C LEU A 256 8.31 5.12 3.78
N ALA A 257 8.50 6.26 3.11
CA ALA A 257 8.85 6.31 1.70
C ALA A 257 10.21 5.65 1.45
N MET A 258 11.20 5.90 2.29
CA MET A 258 12.52 5.24 2.19
C MET A 258 12.40 3.72 2.35
N LEU A 259 11.72 3.23 3.39
CA LEU A 259 11.52 1.80 3.64
C LEU A 259 10.85 1.10 2.45
N THR A 260 9.80 1.71 1.88
CA THR A 260 9.06 1.14 0.77
C THR A 260 9.81 1.23 -0.56
N VAL A 261 10.43 2.37 -0.88
CA VAL A 261 11.17 2.55 -2.13
C VAL A 261 12.43 1.68 -2.14
N SER A 262 13.11 1.51 -1.00
CA SER A 262 14.30 0.65 -0.85
C SER A 262 14.06 -0.80 -1.29
N SER A 263 12.81 -1.28 -1.18
CA SER A 263 12.42 -2.63 -1.59
C SER A 263 12.61 -2.88 -3.09
N GLY A 264 12.65 -1.81 -3.90
CA GLY A 264 12.94 -1.90 -5.33
C GLY A 264 14.37 -2.40 -5.63
N TRP A 265 15.33 -2.17 -4.73
CA TRP A 265 16.70 -2.66 -4.83
C TRP A 265 16.95 -3.94 -4.03
N SER A 266 16.38 -4.06 -2.83
CA SER A 266 16.58 -5.22 -1.96
C SER A 266 15.34 -5.53 -1.14
N LEU A 267 14.60 -6.56 -1.59
CA LEU A 267 13.40 -7.06 -0.91
C LEU A 267 13.70 -7.54 0.51
N PHE A 268 14.83 -8.22 0.69
CA PHE A 268 15.22 -8.81 1.96
C PHE A 268 15.48 -7.74 3.02
N SER A 269 16.21 -6.68 2.66
CA SER A 269 16.56 -5.62 3.61
C SER A 269 15.33 -4.85 4.10
N SER A 270 14.43 -4.45 3.21
CA SER A 270 13.21 -3.72 3.57
C SER A 270 12.26 -4.59 4.41
N SER A 271 12.03 -5.85 3.99
CA SER A 271 11.10 -6.75 4.69
C SER A 271 11.59 -7.10 6.09
N ILE A 272 12.86 -7.49 6.24
CA ILE A 272 13.38 -7.91 7.55
C ILE A 272 13.47 -6.74 8.50
N VAL A 273 13.97 -5.58 8.05
CA VAL A 273 14.00 -4.40 8.89
C VAL A 273 12.60 -4.06 9.36
N THR A 274 11.63 -3.97 8.44
CA THR A 274 10.23 -3.66 8.80
C THR A 274 9.65 -4.65 9.82
N VAL A 275 9.87 -5.96 9.63
CA VAL A 275 9.40 -6.98 10.59
C VAL A 275 10.08 -6.82 11.96
N VAL A 276 11.41 -6.71 11.98
CA VAL A 276 12.21 -6.70 13.22
C VAL A 276 12.07 -5.40 13.99
N THR A 277 11.93 -4.26 13.32
CA THR A 277 11.90 -2.94 13.97
C THR A 277 10.50 -2.38 14.11
N LEU A 278 9.57 -2.64 13.19
CA LEU A 278 8.20 -2.10 13.29
C LEU A 278 7.27 -3.14 13.89
N ILE A 279 7.10 -4.30 13.24
CA ILE A 279 6.04 -5.27 13.59
C ILE A 279 6.31 -5.98 14.92
N ILE A 280 7.47 -6.63 15.07
CA ILE A 280 7.77 -7.44 16.27
C ILE A 280 7.74 -6.58 17.54
N PRO A 281 8.39 -5.40 17.60
CA PRO A 281 8.38 -4.58 18.80
C PRO A 281 6.97 -4.10 19.14
N SER A 282 6.19 -3.69 18.15
CA SER A 282 4.89 -3.08 18.39
C SER A 282 3.74 -4.06 18.61
N MET A 283 3.79 -5.25 18.00
CA MET A 283 2.68 -6.23 18.02
C MET A 283 2.96 -7.41 18.95
N LEU A 284 4.22 -7.69 19.28
CA LEU A 284 4.59 -8.79 20.18
C LEU A 284 5.24 -8.29 21.45
N ILE A 285 6.39 -7.62 21.36
CA ILE A 285 7.17 -7.27 22.54
C ILE A 285 6.38 -6.32 23.44
N PHE A 286 5.92 -5.19 22.89
CA PHE A 286 5.24 -4.19 23.68
C PHE A 286 3.93 -4.71 24.27
N PRO A 287 2.99 -5.30 23.51
CA PRO A 287 1.77 -5.86 24.08
C PRO A 287 2.04 -6.91 25.16
N VAL A 288 2.95 -7.86 24.93
CA VAL A 288 3.30 -8.89 25.93
C VAL A 288 3.88 -8.26 27.19
N THR A 289 4.78 -7.28 27.06
CA THR A 289 5.34 -6.58 28.22
C THR A 289 4.26 -5.83 29.00
N THR A 290 3.34 -5.12 28.33
CA THR A 290 2.23 -4.43 29.01
C THR A 290 1.29 -5.40 29.72
N SER A 291 1.01 -6.57 29.13
CA SER A 291 0.18 -7.60 29.75
C SER A 291 0.87 -8.25 30.97
N LEU A 292 2.20 -8.44 30.94
CA LEU A 292 2.95 -9.03 32.04
C LEU A 292 3.21 -8.06 33.19
N THR A 293 3.48 -6.79 32.89
CA THR A 293 3.87 -5.78 33.87
C THR A 293 2.70 -4.96 34.39
N GLY A 294 1.56 -4.98 33.69
CA GLY A 294 0.47 -4.04 33.94
C GLY A 294 0.84 -2.58 33.65
N ALA A 295 1.94 -2.33 32.92
CA ALA A 295 2.32 -0.99 32.50
C ALA A 295 1.38 -0.53 31.38
N VAL A 296 0.43 0.34 31.72
CA VAL A 296 -0.59 0.86 30.81
C VAL A 296 -0.51 2.37 30.68
N ALA A 297 -1.12 2.90 29.62
CA ALA A 297 -1.26 4.33 29.45
C ALA A 297 -1.98 4.92 30.66
N THR A 298 -1.29 5.80 31.38
CA THR A 298 -1.75 6.39 32.63
C THR A 298 -1.55 7.90 32.58
N PRO A 299 -2.49 8.69 33.14
CA PRO A 299 -2.30 10.13 33.26
C PRO A 299 -1.00 10.46 34.01
N GLY A 300 -0.18 11.35 33.47
CA GLY A 300 1.08 11.78 34.10
C GLY A 300 2.31 10.93 33.78
N ALA A 301 2.21 9.88 32.97
CA ALA A 301 3.33 9.09 32.47
C ALA A 301 3.53 9.32 30.95
N PRO A 302 4.16 10.42 30.52
CA PRO A 302 4.11 10.88 29.13
C PRO A 302 4.80 9.94 28.15
N VAL A 303 5.91 9.31 28.55
CA VAL A 303 6.69 8.42 27.67
C VAL A 303 6.01 7.05 27.51
N ALA A 304 5.46 6.50 28.60
CA ALA A 304 4.78 5.21 28.53
C ALA A 304 3.48 5.32 27.72
N THR A 305 2.75 6.43 27.90
CA THR A 305 1.51 6.72 27.17
C THR A 305 1.77 6.93 25.67
N SER A 306 2.78 7.74 25.31
CA SER A 306 3.10 7.96 23.89
C SER A 306 3.54 6.67 23.20
N LEU A 307 4.36 5.85 23.86
CA LEU A 307 4.80 4.56 23.33
C LEU A 307 3.64 3.58 23.15
N ALA A 308 2.71 3.54 24.10
CA ALA A 308 1.54 2.68 24.02
C ALA A 308 0.59 3.07 22.89
N LEU A 309 0.39 4.38 22.64
CA LEU A 309 -0.47 4.87 21.57
C LEU A 309 0.21 4.78 20.18
N ALA A 310 1.53 4.94 20.10
CA ALA A 310 2.26 4.85 18.84
C ALA A 310 2.42 3.40 18.34
N ALA A 311 2.61 2.43 19.25
CA ALA A 311 2.82 1.03 18.89
C ALA A 311 1.79 0.44 17.90
N PRO A 312 0.47 0.51 18.12
CA PRO A 312 -0.51 -0.10 17.21
C PRO A 312 -0.44 0.50 15.79
N LEU A 313 -0.15 1.80 15.67
CA LEU A 313 0.03 2.48 14.38
C LEU A 313 1.29 2.01 13.67
N VAL A 314 2.43 1.97 14.37
CA VAL A 314 3.70 1.51 13.81
C VAL A 314 3.59 0.10 13.27
N GLY A 315 2.97 -0.81 14.03
CA GLY A 315 2.80 -2.19 13.59
C GLY A 315 1.86 -2.33 12.41
N ALA A 316 0.76 -1.57 12.38
CA ALA A 316 -0.17 -1.58 11.25
C ALA A 316 0.52 -1.09 9.97
N LEU A 317 1.25 0.03 10.03
CA LEU A 317 2.03 0.54 8.90
C LEU A 317 3.10 -0.47 8.46
N GLY A 318 3.77 -1.12 9.42
CA GLY A 318 4.72 -2.21 9.14
C GLY A 318 4.09 -3.38 8.40
N ILE A 319 2.90 -3.84 8.81
CA ILE A 319 2.15 -4.90 8.12
C ILE A 319 1.89 -4.50 6.66
N VAL A 320 1.43 -3.28 6.41
CA VAL A 320 1.19 -2.79 5.04
C VAL A 320 2.47 -2.83 4.21
N ILE A 321 3.60 -2.33 4.74
CA ILE A 321 4.88 -2.34 4.05
C ILE A 321 5.31 -3.77 3.69
N VAL A 322 5.21 -4.72 4.63
CA VAL A 322 5.60 -6.12 4.38
C VAL A 322 4.71 -6.76 3.32
N CYS A 323 3.39 -6.56 3.40
CA CYS A 323 2.45 -7.10 2.41
C CYS A 323 2.74 -6.56 1.00
N LEU A 324 3.02 -5.26 0.86
CA LEU A 324 3.36 -4.64 -0.42
C LEU A 324 4.74 -5.06 -0.92
N THR A 325 5.71 -5.23 -0.03
CA THR A 325 7.06 -5.71 -0.39
C THR A 325 7.02 -7.15 -0.88
N TRP A 326 6.17 -7.99 -0.27
CA TRP A 326 5.94 -9.34 -0.77
C TRP A 326 5.30 -9.35 -2.16
N ALA A 327 4.38 -8.43 -2.45
CA ALA A 327 3.81 -8.27 -3.78
C ALA A 327 4.89 -7.95 -4.84
N LEU A 328 5.89 -7.14 -4.47
CA LEU A 328 7.03 -6.81 -5.34
C LEU A 328 7.93 -8.01 -5.62
N HIS A 329 8.06 -8.95 -4.68
CA HIS A 329 8.79 -10.20 -4.89
C HIS A 329 8.23 -10.97 -6.10
N TRP A 330 6.91 -11.08 -6.20
CA TRP A 330 6.25 -11.78 -7.31
C TRP A 330 6.42 -11.07 -8.66
N VAL A 331 6.39 -9.73 -8.69
CA VAL A 331 6.73 -8.95 -9.90
C VAL A 331 8.15 -9.29 -10.38
N GLN A 332 9.04 -9.51 -9.42
CA GLN A 332 10.43 -9.81 -9.70
C GLN A 332 10.62 -11.27 -10.17
N THR A 333 9.93 -12.25 -9.59
CA THR A 333 10.14 -13.66 -9.97
C THR A 333 9.36 -14.11 -11.21
N CYS A 334 8.12 -13.64 -11.44
CA CYS A 334 7.28 -14.19 -12.52
C CYS A 334 7.66 -13.74 -13.95
N ARG A 335 8.48 -12.70 -14.12
CA ARG A 335 8.83 -12.18 -15.45
C ARG A 335 10.09 -12.78 -16.05
N THR A 336 10.86 -13.56 -15.28
CA THR A 336 12.04 -14.26 -15.79
C THR A 336 11.65 -15.51 -16.58
N THR A 337 10.47 -16.10 -16.33
CA THR A 337 10.01 -17.32 -16.99
C THR A 337 9.40 -17.11 -18.38
N GLU A 338 8.93 -15.90 -18.72
CA GLU A 338 8.43 -15.61 -20.08
C GLU A 338 9.56 -15.40 -21.08
N VAL A 339 10.76 -15.00 -20.63
CA VAL A 339 11.92 -14.78 -21.51
C VAL A 339 12.65 -16.08 -21.82
N THR A 340 12.57 -17.09 -20.94
CA THR A 340 13.26 -18.37 -21.12
C THR A 340 12.50 -19.41 -21.95
N VAL A 341 11.26 -19.12 -22.38
CA VAL A 341 10.43 -20.05 -23.17
C VAL A 341 10.42 -19.68 -24.67
N SER A 342 11.09 -18.58 -25.04
CA SER A 342 11.22 -18.13 -26.42
C SER A 342 12.59 -18.41 -27.05
N ASP A 343 13.40 -19.28 -26.45
CA ASP A 343 14.69 -19.77 -26.99
C ASP A 343 14.63 -21.27 -27.28
#